data_AF-A0A0T6B826-F1
#
_entry.id   AF-A0A0T6B826-F1
#
_cell.length_a   1.000
_cell.length_b   1.000
_cell.length_c   1.000
_cell.angle_alpha   90.00
_cell.angle_beta   90.00
_cell.angle_gamma   90.00
#
_symmetry.space_group_name_H-M   'P 1'
#
loop_
_entity.id
_entity.type
_entity.pdbx_description
1 polymer ?
#
loop_
_entity_poly.entity_id
_entity_poly.type
_entity_poly.pdbx_seq_one_letter_code
_entity_poly.pdbx_strand_id
1 'polypeptide(L)'
;MEAMQYELARNMTLLFFFERLLDKGEPRTLHDLSCQFGSKGFTKEMRQIAGGSQSGLKKFLSQYPSLFSIEGDYVNVNMFQSSKDSKNNNGHAVMVSCQIPFFLRSNS
;
A
#
# COMPACT_ATOMS: atom_id res chain seq x y z
N MET A 1 17.80 14.02 11.85
CA MET A 1 18.05 12.55 11.86
C MET A 1 16.76 11.76 12.07
N GLU A 2 15.86 12.18 12.97
CA GLU A 2 14.57 11.49 13.20
C GLU A 2 13.56 11.56 12.05
N ALA A 3 13.50 12.68 11.31
CA ALA A 3 12.59 12.83 10.17
C ALA A 3 12.82 11.79 9.06
N MET A 4 14.08 11.46 8.78
CA MET A 4 14.45 10.46 7.77
C MET A 4 14.02 9.05 8.18
N GLN A 5 14.11 8.73 9.48
CA GLN A 5 13.66 7.43 10.00
C GLN A 5 12.13 7.31 9.96
N TYR A 6 11.42 8.39 10.29
CA TYR A 6 9.96 8.43 10.19
C TYR A 6 9.48 8.23 8.75
N GLU A 7 10.12 8.90 7.79
CA GLU A 7 9.82 8.75 6.38
C GLU A 7 10.12 7.34 5.86
N LEU A 8 11.25 6.75 6.24
CA LEU A 8 11.59 5.38 5.89
C LEU A 8 10.56 4.39 6.45
N ALA A 9 10.21 4.49 7.73
CA ALA A 9 9.23 3.61 8.36
C ALA A 9 7.83 3.79 7.73
N ARG A 10 7.47 5.00 7.32
CA ARG A 10 6.24 5.27 6.57
C ARG A 10 6.24 4.58 5.22
N ASN A 11 7.33 4.70 4.46
CA ASN A 11 7.45 4.04 3.15
C ASN A 11 7.39 2.52 3.28
N MET A 12 8.06 1.94 4.29
CA MET A 12 7.97 0.51 4.59
C MET A 12 6.54 0.09 4.96
N THR A 13 5.82 0.91 5.72
CA THR A 13 4.40 0.67 6.06
C THR A 13 3.52 0.65 4.82
N LEU A 14 3.71 1.61 3.90
CA LEU A 14 2.96 1.66 2.64
C LEU A 14 3.24 0.43 1.79
N LEU A 15 4.51 0.09 1.57
CA LEU A 15 4.92 -1.07 0.79
C LEU A 15 4.37 -2.38 1.37
N PHE A 16 4.37 -2.53 2.69
CA PHE A 16 3.82 -3.72 3.35
C PHE A 16 2.35 -3.96 2.99
N PHE A 17 1.50 -2.92 3.06
CA PHE A 17 0.08 -3.07 2.69
C PHE A 17 -0.10 -3.21 1.18
N PHE A 18 0.71 -2.53 0.39
CA PHE A 18 0.67 -2.60 -1.06
C PHE A 18 0.98 -4.02 -1.57
N GLU A 19 2.05 -4.65 -1.07
CA GLU A 19 2.39 -6.04 -1.39
C GLU A 19 1.28 -7.02 -0.99
N ARG A 20 0.66 -6.83 0.19
CA ARG A 20 -0.42 -7.73 0.67
C ARG A 20 -1.70 -7.63 -0.15
N LEU A 21 -1.95 -6.49 -0.76
CA LEU A 21 -3.07 -6.27 -1.67
C LEU A 21 -2.74 -6.79 -3.08
N LEU A 22 -1.50 -6.63 -3.55
CA LEU A 22 -1.05 -7.13 -4.84
C LEU A 22 -0.94 -8.66 -4.92
N ASP A 23 -0.44 -9.31 -3.86
CA ASP A 23 -0.17 -10.76 -3.84
C ASP A 23 -1.42 -11.61 -4.16
N LYS A 24 -2.59 -11.16 -3.70
CA LYS A 24 -3.87 -11.81 -4.03
C LYS A 24 -4.65 -11.12 -5.15
N GLY A 25 -4.32 -9.86 -5.46
CA GLY A 25 -5.07 -9.04 -6.42
C GLY A 25 -6.53 -8.78 -6.00
N GLU A 26 -6.88 -9.03 -4.74
CA GLU A 26 -8.23 -8.98 -4.20
C GLU A 26 -8.34 -7.87 -3.15
N PRO A 27 -9.46 -7.11 -3.12
CA PRO A 27 -9.73 -6.16 -2.05
C PRO A 27 -9.73 -6.84 -0.68
N ARG A 28 -9.10 -6.22 0.31
CA ARG A 28 -9.06 -6.74 1.69
C ARG A 28 -9.78 -5.82 2.64
N THR A 29 -10.36 -6.39 3.70
CA THR A 29 -11.00 -5.56 4.72
C THR A 29 -9.95 -4.85 5.57
N LEU A 30 -10.29 -3.66 6.08
CA LEU A 30 -9.49 -2.93 7.05
C LEU A 30 -9.21 -3.77 8.31
N HIS A 31 -10.17 -4.62 8.70
CA HIS A 31 -10.02 -5.54 9.81
C HIS A 31 -8.86 -6.52 9.57
N ASP A 32 -8.86 -7.21 8.42
CA ASP A 32 -7.80 -8.17 8.05
C ASP A 32 -6.42 -7.52 7.96
N LEU A 33 -6.35 -6.30 7.40
CA LEU A 33 -5.10 -5.55 7.31
C LEU A 33 -4.59 -5.14 8.70
N SER A 34 -5.48 -4.68 9.57
CA SER A 34 -5.13 -4.30 10.95
C SER A 34 -4.67 -5.48 11.80
N CYS A 35 -5.17 -6.69 11.55
CA CYS A 35 -4.68 -7.91 12.20
C CYS A 35 -3.21 -8.21 11.86
N GLN A 36 -2.68 -7.73 10.72
CA GLN A 36 -1.28 -7.96 10.35
C GLN A 36 -0.27 -7.09 11.11
N PHE A 37 -0.73 -6.17 11.96
CA PHE A 37 0.17 -5.36 12.80
C PHE A 37 1.06 -6.17 13.75
N GLY A 38 0.71 -7.43 14.03
CA GLY A 38 1.50 -8.34 14.86
C GLY A 38 2.33 -9.36 14.06
N SER A 39 2.34 -9.27 12.73
CA SER A 39 3.03 -10.24 11.88
C SER A 39 4.56 -10.06 11.93
N LYS A 40 5.29 -11.16 11.68
CA LYS A 40 6.75 -11.13 11.57
C LYS A 40 7.13 -10.22 10.40
N GLY A 41 7.84 -9.13 10.68
CA GLY A 41 8.23 -8.11 9.69
C GLY A 41 7.46 -6.79 9.78
N PHE A 42 6.41 -6.72 10.60
CA PHE A 42 5.73 -5.46 10.90
C PHE A 42 6.25 -4.88 12.22
N THR A 43 7.07 -3.82 12.14
CA THR A 43 7.73 -3.27 13.33
C THR A 43 6.79 -2.42 14.19
N LYS A 44 7.19 -2.14 15.43
CA LYS A 44 6.44 -1.25 16.32
C LYS A 44 6.34 0.17 15.73
N GLU A 45 7.37 0.67 15.04
CA GLU A 45 7.28 1.97 14.38
C GLU A 45 6.25 1.96 13.25
N MET A 46 6.22 0.93 12.40
CA MET A 46 5.23 0.80 11.33
C MET A 46 3.80 0.81 11.90
N ARG A 47 3.59 0.13 13.03
CA ARG A 47 2.30 0.15 13.75
C ARG A 47 1.92 1.54 14.24
N GLN A 48 2.86 2.29 14.78
CA GLN A 48 2.61 3.66 15.22
C GLN A 48 2.25 4.57 14.04
N ILE A 49 2.94 4.44 12.92
CA ILE A 49 2.67 5.23 11.70
C ILE A 49 1.29 4.91 11.12
N ALA A 50 0.91 3.63 11.09
CA ALA A 50 -0.41 3.19 10.65
C ALA A 50 -1.55 3.56 11.63
N GLY A 51 -1.25 4.17 12.79
CA GLY A 51 -2.24 4.58 13.79
C GLY A 51 -2.65 3.49 14.79
N GLY A 52 -2.02 2.31 14.74
CA GLY A 52 -2.10 1.24 15.75
C GLY A 52 -3.45 0.54 15.94
N SER A 53 -4.48 0.96 15.21
CA SER A 53 -5.87 0.50 15.27
C SER A 53 -6.49 0.46 13.86
N GLN A 54 -7.63 -0.23 13.69
CA GLN A 54 -8.35 -0.28 12.40
C GLN A 54 -8.76 1.12 11.91
N SER A 55 -9.30 1.96 12.80
CA SER A 55 -9.71 3.33 12.45
C SER A 55 -8.52 4.24 12.13
N GLY A 56 -7.40 4.05 12.83
CA GLY A 56 -6.12 4.68 12.52
C GLY A 56 -5.62 4.27 11.13
N LEU A 57 -5.70 2.98 10.80
CA LEU A 57 -5.28 2.45 9.51
C LEU A 57 -6.10 3.05 8.36
N LYS A 58 -7.42 3.15 8.53
CA LYS A 58 -8.30 3.80 7.55
C LYS A 58 -7.84 5.24 7.29
N LYS A 59 -7.65 6.03 8.35
CA LYS A 59 -7.17 7.41 8.25
C LYS A 59 -5.77 7.50 7.63
N PHE A 60 -4.90 6.54 7.89
CA PHE A 60 -3.56 6.49 7.31
C PHE A 60 -3.61 6.22 5.80
N LEU A 61 -4.33 5.17 5.38
CA LEU A 61 -4.44 4.79 3.97
C LEU A 61 -5.20 5.84 3.15
N SER A 62 -6.21 6.51 3.73
CA SER A 62 -6.92 7.62 3.09
C SER A 62 -6.03 8.82 2.73
N GLN A 63 -4.84 8.95 3.33
CA GLN A 63 -3.88 9.99 2.95
C GLN A 63 -3.17 9.73 1.62
N TYR A 64 -3.26 8.50 1.08
CA TYR A 64 -2.59 8.08 -0.14
C TYR A 64 -3.58 7.58 -1.21
N PRO A 65 -4.49 8.44 -1.69
CA PRO A 65 -5.50 8.05 -2.67
C PRO A 65 -4.91 7.62 -4.03
N SER A 66 -3.66 7.99 -4.32
CA SER A 66 -2.94 7.52 -5.52
C SER A 66 -2.50 6.06 -5.45
N LEU A 67 -2.41 5.48 -4.25
CA LEU A 67 -1.96 4.11 -4.02
C LEU A 67 -3.11 3.19 -3.59
N PHE A 68 -4.03 3.71 -2.77
CA PHE A 68 -5.10 2.92 -2.18
C PHE A 68 -6.46 3.55 -2.46
N SER A 69 -7.42 2.72 -2.85
CA SER A 69 -8.84 3.06 -2.86
C SER A 69 -9.51 2.39 -1.66
N ILE A 70 -10.37 3.13 -0.95
CA ILE A 70 -11.09 2.63 0.22
C ILE A 70 -12.59 2.74 -0.06
N GLU A 71 -13.25 1.60 -0.16
CA GLU A 71 -14.70 1.49 -0.35
C GLU A 71 -15.33 0.89 0.91
N GLY A 72 -15.89 1.75 1.76
CA GLY A 72 -16.44 1.34 3.05
C GLY A 72 -15.37 0.79 3.99
N ASP A 73 -15.37 -0.53 4.16
CA ASP A 73 -14.38 -1.27 4.95
C ASP A 73 -13.36 -2.04 4.10
N TYR A 74 -13.49 -2.01 2.78
CA TYR A 74 -12.57 -2.65 1.85
C TYR A 74 -11.50 -1.68 1.38
N VAL A 75 -10.29 -2.18 1.25
CA VAL A 75 -9.12 -1.49 0.69
C VAL A 75 -8.68 -2.25 -0.55
N ASN A 76 -8.51 -1.51 -1.63
CA ASN A 76 -7.94 -2.00 -2.87
C ASN A 76 -6.72 -1.15 -3.24
N VAL A 77 -5.83 -1.70 -4.06
CA VAL A 77 -4.79 -0.91 -4.72
C VAL A 77 -5.43 -0.08 -5.82
N ASN A 78 -5.14 1.22 -5.82
CA ASN A 78 -5.47 2.11 -6.92
C ASN A 78 -4.42 1.91 -8.02
N MET A 79 -4.46 0.73 -8.64
CA MET A 79 -3.81 0.53 -9.93
C MET A 79 -4.66 1.32 -10.92
N PHE A 80 -4.11 2.33 -11.61
CA PHE A 80 -4.77 2.90 -12.79
C PHE A 80 -5.24 1.72 -13.64
N GLN A 81 -6.55 1.50 -13.68
CA GLN A 81 -7.12 0.35 -14.35
C GLN A 81 -6.73 0.47 -15.83
N SER A 82 -5.76 -0.33 -16.27
CA SER A 82 -5.81 -0.79 -17.66
C SER A 82 -7.07 -1.64 -17.71
N SER A 83 -8.13 -1.01 -18.24
CA SER A 83 -9.42 -1.54 -18.63
C SER A 83 -9.55 -3.05 -18.47
N LYS A 84 -10.22 -3.50 -17.40
CA LYS A 84 -10.94 -4.76 -17.44
C LYS A 84 -12.37 -4.49 -17.87
N ASP A 85 -12.52 -4.04 -19.12
CA ASP A 85 -13.65 -4.49 -19.92
C ASP A 85 -13.12 -5.58 -20.84
N SER A 86 -13.31 -6.83 -20.46
CA SER A 86 -13.65 -7.92 -21.39
C SER A 86 -13.54 -9.28 -20.71
N LYS A 87 -14.61 -10.04 -20.90
CA LYS A 87 -14.70 -11.48 -20.65
C LYS A 87 -13.52 -12.21 -21.28
N ASN A 88 -13.06 -13.25 -20.59
CA ASN A 88 -12.36 -14.45 -21.09
C ASN A 88 -10.81 -14.48 -20.98
N ASN A 89 -10.38 -15.34 -20.04
CA ASN A 89 -9.18 -16.16 -19.91
C ASN A 89 -7.91 -15.89 -20.75
N ASN A 90 -6.78 -16.09 -20.06
CA ASN A 90 -5.40 -16.31 -20.50
C ASN A 90 -4.48 -15.08 -20.58
N GLY A 91 -3.79 -14.87 -19.46
CA GLY A 91 -2.35 -14.58 -19.38
C GLY A 91 -1.74 -13.69 -20.45
N HIS A 92 -1.60 -12.41 -20.13
CA HIS A 92 -0.49 -11.62 -20.66
C HIS A 92 -0.04 -10.58 -19.63
N ALA A 93 1.09 -10.88 -19.01
CA ALA A 93 1.80 -9.94 -18.16
C ALA A 93 2.30 -8.78 -19.02
N VAL A 94 1.80 -7.58 -18.76
CA VAL A 94 2.38 -6.36 -19.31
C VAL A 94 3.02 -5.60 -18.17
N MET A 95 4.36 -5.73 -18.11
CA MET A 95 5.22 -4.78 -17.43
C MET A 95 4.83 -3.38 -17.88
N VAL A 96 4.41 -2.52 -16.95
CA VAL A 96 4.37 -1.08 -17.21
C VAL A 96 5.12 -0.38 -16.09
N SER A 97 6.24 0.19 -16.50
CA SER A 97 7.12 1.07 -15.76
C SER A 97 6.34 2.03 -14.85
N CYS A 98 6.26 1.69 -13.57
CA CYS A 98 6.21 2.74 -12.56
C CYS A 98 7.50 3.53 -12.72
N GLN A 99 7.43 4.65 -13.44
CA GLN A 99 8.34 5.76 -13.26
C GLN A 99 8.17 6.18 -11.80
N ILE A 100 8.90 5.51 -10.92
CA ILE A 100 9.26 6.02 -9.60
C ILE A 100 9.77 7.43 -9.91
N PRO A 101 9.15 8.51 -9.42
CA PRO A 101 9.78 9.82 -9.55
C PRO A 101 11.15 9.68 -8.90
N PHE A 102 12.13 9.86 -9.75
CA PHE A 102 13.55 9.68 -9.56
C PHE A 102 14.00 10.62 -8.43
N PHE A 103 13.78 10.26 -7.16
CA PHE A 103 14.33 11.00 -6.01
C PHE A 103 15.80 10.66 -5.75
N LEU A 104 16.49 10.12 -6.76
CA LEU A 104 17.95 10.08 -6.85
C LEU A 104 18.40 10.78 -8.14
N ARG A 105 18.22 12.10 -8.22
CA ARG A 105 19.01 12.92 -9.16
C ARG A 105 19.78 13.97 -8.37
N SER A 106 21.03 13.60 -8.11
CA SER A 106 22.19 14.49 -7.98
C SER A 106 22.29 15.32 -6.69
N ASN A 107 23.04 14.76 -5.74
CA ASN A 107 24.12 15.52 -5.13
C ASN A 107 25.07 15.96 -6.27
N SER A 108 25.26 17.26 -6.41
CA SER A 108 26.51 17.87 -6.86
C SER A 108 26.75 19.11 -6.04
#